data_AF-A0A7V6LF87-F1
#
_entry.id   AF-A0A7V6LF87-F1
#
_cell.length_a   1.000
_cell.length_b   1.000
_cell.length_c   1.000
_cell.angle_alpha   90.00
_cell.angle_beta   90.00
_cell.angle_gamma   90.00
#
_symmetry.space_group_name_H-M   'P 1'
#
loop_
_entity.id
_entity.type
_entity.pdbx_description
1 polymer ?
#
loop_
_entity_poly.entity_id
_entity_poly.type
_entity_poly.pdbx_seq_one_letter_code
_entity_poly.pdbx_strand_id
1 'polypeptide(L)'
;MKKWTGIAVLGVIIVAAAVVIFALQQRDRKPNAGQLEDHLTLASIVETTDSADAAETSVETAAAEKNTDSTDESASTDLEPAKAYLKVEMIGLGLIFEPIPLNESRDIDLPQPDGKLNVVHITEDSIEMIESNCPGQDCVHQGIVTLENRDSRPLMNMILCLPNQVILELLTPEEAAAEMAGY
;
A
#
# COMPACT_ATOMS: atom_id res chain seq x y z
N MET A 1 18.55 43.51 46.08
CA MET A 1 18.69 42.26 45.30
C MET A 1 17.31 41.62 45.14
N LYS A 2 16.54 41.91 44.08
CA LYS A 2 15.15 41.40 43.93
C LYS A 2 14.64 41.40 42.48
N LYS A 3 15.39 40.77 41.56
CA LYS A 3 15.00 40.57 40.14
C LYS A 3 15.14 39.13 39.62
N TRP A 4 15.90 38.28 40.31
CA TRP A 4 16.28 36.94 39.81
C TRP A 4 15.16 35.89 39.98
N THR A 5 14.38 35.97 41.07
CA THR A 5 13.26 35.05 41.34
C THR A 5 12.15 35.14 40.29
N GLY A 6 11.88 36.33 39.74
CA GLY A 6 10.90 36.50 38.67
C GLY A 6 11.28 35.74 37.40
N ILE A 7 12.56 35.80 37.01
CA ILE A 7 13.09 35.11 35.82
C ILE A 7 12.99 33.59 35.99
N ALA A 8 13.35 33.07 37.17
CA ALA A 8 13.26 31.63 37.47
C ALA A 8 11.82 31.10 37.40
N VAL A 9 10.85 31.82 37.98
CA VAL A 9 9.42 31.43 37.92
C VAL A 9 8.89 31.48 36.50
N LEU A 10 9.23 32.51 35.72
CA LEU A 10 8.80 32.64 34.33
C LEU A 10 9.37 31.52 33.45
N GLY A 11 10.63 31.13 33.66
CA GLY A 11 11.25 29.98 32.99
C GLY A 11 10.54 28.66 33.32
N VAL A 12 10.22 28.39 34.58
CA VAL A 12 9.48 27.18 34.99
C VAL A 12 8.07 27.14 34.37
N ILE A 13 7.37 28.27 34.31
CA ILE A 13 6.05 28.37 33.67
C ILE A 13 6.14 28.09 32.16
N ILE A 14 7.15 28.62 31.46
CA ILE A 14 7.37 28.35 30.03
C ILE A 14 7.65 26.86 29.79
N VAL A 15 8.50 26.23 30.60
CA VAL A 15 8.80 24.79 30.48
C VAL A 15 7.56 23.94 30.77
N ALA A 16 6.79 24.26 31.80
CA ALA A 16 5.55 23.56 32.11
C ALA A 16 4.51 23.70 30.98
N ALA A 17 4.35 24.90 30.42
CA ALA A 17 3.46 25.14 29.28
C ALA A 17 3.92 24.37 28.02
N ALA A 18 5.23 24.34 27.73
CA ALA A 18 5.78 23.58 26.61
C ALA A 18 5.54 22.06 26.77
N VAL A 19 5.72 21.51 27.97
CA VAL A 19 5.42 20.09 28.25
C VAL A 19 3.92 19.78 28.09
N VAL A 20 3.03 20.66 28.54
CA VAL A 20 1.57 20.48 28.34
C VAL A 20 1.19 20.57 26.86
N ILE A 21 1.72 21.52 26.11
CA ILE A 21 1.48 21.66 24.65
C ILE A 21 1.99 20.40 23.90
N PHE A 22 3.19 19.92 24.24
CA PHE A 22 3.76 18.70 23.65
C PHE A 22 2.96 17.44 24.00
N ALA A 23 2.38 17.37 25.20
CA ALA A 23 1.49 16.28 25.61
C ALA A 23 0.10 16.33 24.95
N LEU A 24 -0.36 17.52 24.53
CA LEU A 24 -1.58 17.69 23.73
C LEU A 24 -1.34 17.32 22.25
N GLN A 25 -0.23 17.78 21.66
CA GLN A 25 0.16 17.40 20.29
C GLN A 25 0.33 15.87 20.12
N GLN A 26 0.72 15.15 21.17
CA GLN A 26 0.76 13.68 21.17
C GLN A 26 -0.62 13.00 21.23
N ARG A 27 -1.70 13.72 21.53
CA ARG A 27 -3.08 13.20 21.50
C ARG A 27 -3.76 13.46 20.17
N ASP A 28 -3.44 14.59 19.53
CA ASP A 28 -3.96 14.93 18.19
C ASP A 28 -3.27 14.09 17.10
N ARG A 29 -2.10 13.52 17.39
CA ARG A 29 -1.58 12.34 16.68
C ARG A 29 -2.49 11.13 16.98
N LYS A 30 -3.48 10.92 16.10
CA LYS A 30 -4.07 9.60 15.88
C LYS A 30 -2.94 8.56 15.74
N PRO A 31 -3.11 7.32 16.20
CA PRO A 31 -2.27 6.21 15.74
C PRO A 31 -2.69 5.90 14.29
N ASN A 32 -2.15 6.66 13.34
CA ASN A 32 -2.35 6.36 11.92
C ASN A 32 -1.92 4.92 11.67
N ALA A 33 -2.76 4.13 10.99
CA ALA A 33 -2.32 2.87 10.40
C ALA A 33 -1.12 3.21 9.50
N GLY A 34 -0.01 2.50 9.67
CA GLY A 34 1.27 2.97 9.15
C GLY A 34 1.24 3.10 7.63
N GLN A 35 1.47 4.32 7.13
CA GLN A 35 1.99 4.49 5.78
C GLN A 35 3.25 3.62 5.68
N LEU A 36 3.27 2.66 4.75
CA LEU A 36 4.40 1.76 4.55
C LEU A 36 5.55 2.56 3.93
N GLU A 37 6.39 3.16 4.77
CA GLU A 37 7.50 4.00 4.34
C GLU A 37 8.58 3.16 3.62
N ASP A 38 8.92 3.56 2.40
CA ASP A 38 9.76 2.83 1.46
C ASP A 38 11.24 2.80 1.88
N HIS A 39 11.69 1.64 2.38
CA HIS A 39 13.00 1.46 3.01
C HIS A 39 13.76 0.19 2.53
N LEU A 40 13.50 -0.29 1.30
CA LEU A 40 14.12 -1.50 0.74
C LEU A 40 15.40 -1.21 -0.08
N THR A 41 16.49 -0.80 0.58
CA THR A 41 17.80 -0.67 -0.09
C THR A 41 18.46 -2.03 -0.32
N LEU A 42 18.15 -2.63 -1.48
CA LEU A 42 18.65 -3.93 -1.94
C LEU A 42 20.18 -3.94 -2.18
N ALA A 43 20.87 -5.04 -1.82
CA ALA A 43 22.29 -5.21 -2.14
C ALA A 43 22.75 -6.69 -2.33
N SER A 44 23.13 -7.01 -3.58
CA SER A 44 24.22 -7.94 -3.93
C SER A 44 24.02 -9.48 -3.85
N ILE A 45 23.12 -10.01 -4.69
CA ILE A 45 23.33 -11.22 -5.53
C ILE A 45 22.45 -11.01 -6.80
N VAL A 46 22.77 -11.48 -8.02
CA VAL A 46 23.54 -12.64 -8.50
C VAL A 46 24.48 -12.26 -9.68
N GLU A 47 25.53 -13.04 -9.96
CA GLU A 47 26.39 -12.89 -11.15
C GLU A 47 25.77 -13.45 -12.44
N THR A 48 26.12 -12.83 -13.58
CA THR A 48 25.72 -13.18 -14.94
C THR A 48 26.02 -14.64 -15.34
N THR A 49 25.09 -15.29 -16.05
CA THR A 49 25.46 -16.19 -17.17
C THR A 49 24.49 -16.05 -18.33
N ASP A 50 24.98 -16.34 -19.54
CA ASP A 50 24.38 -16.00 -20.84
C ASP A 50 24.10 -17.26 -21.67
N SER A 51 23.04 -17.24 -22.49
CA SER A 51 22.95 -17.92 -23.80
C SER A 51 21.61 -17.60 -24.49
N ALA A 52 21.65 -17.39 -25.81
CA ALA A 52 20.48 -17.16 -26.66
C ALA A 52 20.37 -18.20 -27.78
N ASP A 53 19.17 -18.32 -28.39
CA ASP A 53 19.00 -18.67 -29.81
C ASP A 53 17.70 -18.02 -30.37
N ALA A 54 17.49 -18.02 -31.69
CA ALA A 54 16.70 -16.98 -32.38
C ALA A 54 15.66 -17.44 -33.45
N ALA A 55 14.97 -16.45 -34.06
CA ALA A 55 14.17 -16.49 -35.31
C ALA A 55 12.77 -17.17 -35.27
N GLU A 56 11.72 -16.84 -36.06
CA GLU A 56 11.33 -15.72 -36.98
C GLU A 56 9.81 -15.91 -37.36
N THR A 57 8.98 -15.01 -37.93
CA THR A 57 9.00 -13.55 -38.24
C THR A 57 7.63 -13.02 -38.77
N SER A 58 7.33 -11.72 -38.62
CA SER A 58 6.23 -10.94 -39.29
C SER A 58 4.75 -11.36 -39.03
N VAL A 59 3.65 -10.61 -39.31
CA VAL A 59 3.29 -9.39 -40.09
C VAL A 59 2.21 -8.60 -39.28
N GLU A 60 2.25 -7.28 -39.03
CA GLU A 60 1.54 -6.15 -39.73
C GLU A 60 0.00 -6.30 -39.96
N THR A 61 -0.92 -5.31 -39.91
CA THR A 61 -0.89 -3.81 -39.83
C THR A 61 -2.24 -3.22 -39.33
N ALA A 62 -2.25 -1.99 -38.75
CA ALA A 62 -3.35 -0.96 -38.78
C ALA A 62 -4.76 -1.25 -38.17
N ALA A 63 -5.56 -0.26 -37.70
CA ALA A 63 -5.34 1.15 -37.34
C ALA A 63 -6.50 1.67 -36.41
N ALA A 64 -6.37 2.91 -35.92
CA ALA A 64 -7.21 3.53 -34.88
C ALA A 64 -8.58 4.10 -35.33
N GLU A 65 -9.50 4.28 -34.38
CA GLU A 65 -10.15 5.57 -33.99
C GLU A 65 -10.98 5.35 -32.70
N LYS A 66 -10.62 5.93 -31.55
CA LYS A 66 -11.00 7.27 -31.03
C LYS A 66 -12.50 7.49 -30.82
N ASN A 67 -12.94 7.44 -29.55
CA ASN A 67 -13.72 8.50 -28.88
C ASN A 67 -13.41 8.46 -27.36
N THR A 68 -13.07 9.53 -26.65
CA THR A 68 -13.68 10.88 -26.46
C THR A 68 -14.70 10.89 -25.31
N ASP A 69 -14.28 11.47 -24.18
CA ASP A 69 -15.08 12.13 -23.14
C ASP A 69 -16.23 11.35 -22.45
N SER A 70 -15.93 10.87 -21.23
CA SER A 70 -16.81 11.10 -20.08
C SER A 70 -16.01 11.82 -19.00
N THR A 71 -16.21 13.13 -18.89
CA THR A 71 -15.80 13.93 -17.73
C THR A 71 -16.68 13.55 -16.54
N ASP A 72 -16.16 12.76 -15.61
CA ASP A 72 -16.85 12.50 -14.34
C ASP A 72 -16.45 13.53 -13.26
N GLU A 73 -17.45 13.96 -12.51
CA GLU A 73 -17.38 15.18 -11.70
C GLU A 73 -16.73 14.92 -10.33
N SER A 74 -15.88 15.85 -9.87
CA SER A 74 -14.97 15.61 -8.75
C SER A 74 -15.67 15.41 -7.40
N ALA A 75 -15.96 14.16 -7.07
CA ALA A 75 -15.87 13.69 -5.69
C ALA A 75 -14.39 13.76 -5.26
N SER A 76 -13.99 14.86 -4.63
CA SER A 76 -12.61 15.05 -4.13
C SER A 76 -12.40 14.26 -2.83
N THR A 77 -12.32 12.93 -2.96
CA THR A 77 -11.83 12.03 -1.92
C THR A 77 -10.33 12.30 -1.70
N ASP A 78 -9.82 12.13 -0.48
CA ASP A 78 -8.42 12.43 -0.10
C ASP A 78 -7.40 11.37 -0.61
N LEU A 79 -7.75 10.67 -1.70
CA LEU A 79 -6.94 9.63 -2.34
C LEU A 79 -6.14 10.23 -3.52
N GLU A 80 -4.88 9.83 -3.65
CA GLU A 80 -4.08 10.11 -4.85
C GLU A 80 -4.69 9.37 -6.06
N PRO A 81 -4.92 10.03 -7.21
CA PRO A 81 -5.57 9.40 -8.35
C PRO A 81 -4.71 8.27 -8.93
N ALA A 82 -5.27 7.06 -8.97
CA ALA A 82 -4.71 5.87 -9.57
C ALA A 82 -5.73 5.11 -10.42
N LYS A 83 -5.25 4.21 -11.30
CA LYS A 83 -6.09 3.31 -12.11
C LYS A 83 -6.72 2.20 -11.26
N ALA A 84 -5.98 1.71 -10.27
CA ALA A 84 -6.44 0.77 -9.26
C ALA A 84 -5.83 1.10 -7.89
N TYR A 85 -6.36 0.48 -6.83
CA TYR A 85 -5.87 0.63 -5.46
C TYR A 85 -5.69 -0.75 -4.82
N LEU A 86 -4.69 -0.91 -3.95
CA LEU A 86 -4.52 -2.07 -3.10
C LEU A 86 -5.02 -1.74 -1.69
N LYS A 87 -6.08 -2.42 -1.24
CA LYS A 87 -6.48 -2.45 0.17
C LYS A 87 -5.79 -3.64 0.86
N VAL A 88 -5.26 -3.40 2.06
CA VAL A 88 -4.57 -4.41 2.88
C VAL A 88 -5.27 -4.54 4.23
N GLU A 89 -5.62 -5.77 4.62
CA GLU A 89 -6.07 -6.08 5.98
C GLU A 89 -5.12 -7.11 6.62
N MET A 90 -4.63 -6.79 7.82
CA MET A 90 -3.84 -7.71 8.65
C MET A 90 -4.66 -8.10 9.88
N ILE A 91 -5.54 -9.08 9.69
CA ILE A 91 -6.49 -9.60 10.70
C ILE A 91 -5.77 -10.01 11.99
N GLY A 92 -4.55 -10.55 11.89
CA GLY A 92 -3.73 -10.94 13.05
C GLY A 92 -3.34 -9.78 13.97
N LEU A 93 -3.32 -8.54 13.48
CA LEU A 93 -3.08 -7.31 14.26
C LEU A 93 -4.35 -6.47 14.47
N GLY A 94 -5.44 -6.77 13.75
CA GLY A 94 -6.62 -5.90 13.68
C GLY A 94 -6.35 -4.59 12.95
N LEU A 95 -5.39 -4.58 12.00
CA LEU A 95 -5.05 -3.40 11.20
C LEU A 95 -5.71 -3.50 9.81
N ILE A 96 -6.34 -2.40 9.40
CA ILE A 96 -6.80 -2.14 8.04
C ILE A 96 -6.05 -0.88 7.59
N PHE A 97 -5.49 -0.90 6.38
CA PHE A 97 -4.75 0.22 5.81
C PHE A 97 -5.66 1.00 4.84
N GLU A 98 -5.41 2.31 4.70
CA GLU A 98 -6.06 3.14 3.68
C GLU A 98 -5.68 2.62 2.27
N PRO A 99 -6.58 2.68 1.27
CA PRO A 99 -6.32 2.12 -0.06
C PRO A 99 -5.08 2.73 -0.73
N ILE A 100 -4.07 1.89 -0.99
CA ILE A 100 -2.78 2.30 -1.54
C ILE A 100 -2.93 2.53 -3.06
N PRO A 101 -2.61 3.72 -3.59
CA PRO A 101 -2.67 4.01 -5.03
C PRO A 101 -1.65 3.17 -5.81
N LEU A 102 -2.09 2.53 -6.90
CA LEU A 102 -1.24 1.75 -7.80
C LEU A 102 -0.84 2.62 -9.00
N ASN A 103 0.23 3.41 -8.82
CA ASN A 103 0.74 4.38 -9.81
C ASN A 103 2.10 4.01 -10.43
N GLU A 104 2.70 2.90 -9.99
CA GLU A 104 3.96 2.35 -10.53
C GLU A 104 4.04 0.85 -10.21
N SER A 105 5.02 0.15 -10.81
CA SER A 105 5.31 -1.25 -10.47
C SER A 105 6.47 -1.33 -9.49
N ARG A 106 6.23 -2.01 -8.35
CA ARG A 106 7.18 -2.23 -7.25
C ARG A 106 6.74 -3.42 -6.40
N ASP A 107 7.62 -3.85 -5.50
CA ASP A 107 7.30 -4.86 -4.48
C ASP A 107 6.99 -4.17 -3.14
N ILE A 108 6.06 -4.74 -2.36
CA ILE A 108 5.66 -4.25 -1.04
C ILE A 108 5.83 -5.37 -0.02
N ASP A 109 6.77 -5.18 0.91
CA ASP A 109 6.94 -6.02 2.09
C ASP A 109 5.81 -5.77 3.09
N LEU A 110 5.10 -6.85 3.44
CA LEU A 110 4.12 -6.90 4.51
C LEU A 110 4.66 -7.80 5.63
N PRO A 111 5.35 -7.25 6.64
CA PRO A 111 5.78 -7.99 7.83
C PRO A 111 4.64 -8.09 8.87
N GLN A 112 4.54 -9.22 9.56
CA GLN A 112 3.63 -9.42 10.70
C GLN A 112 4.40 -9.95 11.93
N PRO A 113 3.78 -10.01 13.13
CA PRO A 113 4.37 -10.64 14.31
C PRO A 113 4.83 -12.08 14.10
N ASP A 114 5.65 -12.57 15.04
CA ASP A 114 6.28 -13.90 15.01
C ASP A 114 7.20 -14.15 13.79
N GLY A 115 7.63 -13.08 13.10
CA GLY A 115 8.54 -13.14 11.95
C GLY A 115 7.86 -13.55 10.65
N LYS A 116 6.53 -13.47 10.58
CA LYS A 116 5.74 -13.72 9.36
C LYS A 116 5.96 -12.63 8.31
N LEU A 117 5.95 -13.03 7.04
CA LEU A 117 6.19 -12.16 5.88
C LEU A 117 5.31 -12.57 4.69
N ASN A 118 4.84 -11.55 3.98
CA ASN A 118 4.21 -11.62 2.67
C ASN A 118 4.82 -10.50 1.81
N VAL A 119 5.20 -10.79 0.56
CA VAL A 119 5.72 -9.80 -0.39
C VAL A 119 4.78 -9.73 -1.58
N VAL A 120 4.32 -8.52 -1.88
CA VAL A 120 3.28 -8.25 -2.89
C VAL A 120 3.89 -7.47 -4.03
N HIS A 121 3.93 -8.05 -5.22
CA HIS A 121 4.22 -7.30 -6.44
C HIS A 121 2.97 -6.55 -6.87
N ILE A 122 3.14 -5.28 -7.24
CA ILE A 122 2.06 -4.44 -7.77
C ILE A 122 2.40 -3.89 -9.15
N THR A 123 1.35 -3.58 -9.92
CA THR A 123 1.41 -2.74 -11.13
C THR A 123 0.19 -1.81 -11.16
N GLU A 124 0.08 -0.91 -12.15
CA GLU A 124 -1.02 0.05 -12.30
C GLU A 124 -2.44 -0.57 -12.26
N ASP A 125 -2.61 -1.86 -12.58
CA ASP A 125 -3.91 -2.54 -12.56
C ASP A 125 -3.88 -3.96 -11.96
N SER A 126 -2.80 -4.34 -11.28
CA SER A 126 -2.63 -5.71 -10.79
C SER A 126 -1.94 -5.83 -9.43
N ILE A 127 -2.25 -6.91 -8.72
CA ILE A 127 -1.54 -7.36 -7.52
C ILE A 127 -1.21 -8.86 -7.64
N GLU A 128 -0.02 -9.27 -7.19
CA GLU A 128 0.39 -10.66 -7.09
C GLU A 128 1.18 -10.90 -5.80
N MET A 129 0.94 -12.03 -5.13
CA MET A 129 1.72 -12.45 -3.97
C MET A 129 2.95 -13.21 -4.46
N ILE A 130 4.11 -12.55 -4.56
CA ILE A 130 5.32 -13.17 -5.14
C ILE A 130 6.13 -13.99 -4.13
N GLU A 131 6.07 -13.64 -2.84
CA GLU A 131 6.70 -14.42 -1.77
C GLU A 131 5.82 -14.47 -0.51
N SER A 132 5.92 -15.57 0.24
CA SER A 132 5.53 -15.60 1.65
C SER A 132 6.37 -16.63 2.40
N ASN A 133 6.45 -16.51 3.72
CA ASN A 133 6.96 -17.60 4.57
C ASN A 133 5.85 -18.50 5.16
N CYS A 134 4.60 -18.38 4.68
CA CYS A 134 3.49 -19.21 5.13
C CYS A 134 3.64 -20.69 4.70
N PRO A 135 3.16 -21.66 5.50
CA PRO A 135 3.07 -23.06 5.06
C PRO A 135 2.06 -23.19 3.91
N GLY A 136 2.38 -24.04 2.93
CA GLY A 136 1.51 -24.34 1.77
C GLY A 136 1.66 -23.38 0.59
N GLN A 137 2.03 -22.12 0.82
CA GLN A 137 2.16 -21.08 -0.22
C GLN A 137 0.87 -20.82 -1.01
N ASP A 138 -0.30 -21.15 -0.45
CA ASP A 138 -1.60 -21.04 -1.14
C ASP A 138 -1.92 -19.61 -1.61
N CYS A 139 -1.35 -18.58 -0.97
CA CYS A 139 -1.46 -17.19 -1.40
C CYS A 139 -0.62 -16.87 -2.65
N VAL A 140 0.57 -17.45 -2.81
CA VAL A 140 1.38 -17.33 -4.02
C VAL A 140 0.73 -18.12 -5.16
N HIS A 141 0.23 -19.32 -4.88
CA HIS A 141 -0.48 -20.16 -5.85
C HIS A 141 -1.86 -19.61 -6.32
N GLN A 142 -2.38 -18.54 -5.69
CA GLN A 142 -3.55 -17.81 -6.19
C GLN A 142 -3.26 -16.92 -7.40
N GLY A 143 -1.97 -16.58 -7.63
CA GLY A 143 -1.48 -15.81 -8.76
C GLY A 143 -2.05 -14.40 -8.90
N ILE A 144 -1.60 -13.73 -9.96
CA ILE A 144 -1.97 -12.35 -10.31
C ILE A 144 -3.49 -12.11 -10.38
N VAL A 145 -3.92 -11.07 -9.67
CA VAL A 145 -5.23 -10.42 -9.82
C VAL A 145 -5.03 -9.20 -10.71
N THR A 146 -5.85 -9.02 -11.73
CA THR A 146 -5.88 -7.80 -12.57
C THR A 146 -7.29 -7.24 -12.61
N LEU A 147 -7.43 -5.96 -12.97
CA LEU A 147 -8.76 -5.36 -13.22
C LEU A 147 -9.54 -6.10 -14.33
N GLU A 148 -8.86 -6.78 -15.26
CA GLU A 148 -9.52 -7.57 -16.31
C GLU A 148 -9.97 -8.96 -15.81
N ASN A 149 -9.20 -9.59 -14.91
CA ASN A 149 -9.44 -10.99 -14.52
C ASN A 149 -10.27 -11.13 -13.24
N ARG A 150 -10.32 -10.10 -12.37
CA ARG A 150 -10.91 -10.16 -11.02
C ARG A 150 -12.28 -10.82 -10.99
N ASP A 151 -13.23 -10.39 -11.81
CA ASP A 151 -14.62 -10.86 -11.73
C ASP A 151 -14.82 -12.29 -12.27
N SER A 152 -13.77 -12.91 -12.80
CA SER A 152 -13.75 -14.31 -13.28
C SER A 152 -13.06 -15.30 -12.32
N ARG A 153 -12.34 -14.81 -11.29
CA ARG A 153 -11.56 -15.65 -10.36
C ARG A 153 -12.43 -16.21 -9.23
N PRO A 154 -12.11 -17.40 -8.68
CA PRO A 154 -12.84 -17.98 -7.54
C PRO A 154 -12.83 -17.14 -6.25
N LEU A 155 -11.79 -16.31 -6.07
CA LEU A 155 -11.66 -15.35 -4.97
C LEU A 155 -11.82 -13.90 -5.46
N MET A 156 -12.45 -13.71 -6.63
CA MET A 156 -12.72 -12.43 -7.26
C MET A 156 -11.47 -11.52 -7.32
N ASN A 157 -11.54 -10.33 -6.73
CA ASN A 157 -10.48 -9.33 -6.63
C ASN A 157 -9.46 -9.58 -5.50
N MET A 158 -9.58 -10.68 -4.74
CA MET A 158 -8.82 -10.90 -3.51
C MET A 158 -7.60 -11.82 -3.70
N ILE A 159 -6.62 -11.68 -2.79
CA ILE A 159 -5.64 -12.70 -2.43
C ILE A 159 -5.69 -12.93 -0.91
N LEU A 160 -5.77 -14.21 -0.49
CA LEU A 160 -5.92 -14.61 0.91
C LEU A 160 -4.70 -15.40 1.41
N CYS A 161 -4.03 -14.92 2.45
CA CYS A 161 -2.96 -15.64 3.15
C CYS A 161 -3.40 -16.01 4.58
N LEU A 162 -4.22 -17.06 4.69
CA LEU A 162 -4.82 -17.48 5.96
C LEU A 162 -3.81 -17.75 7.10
N PRO A 163 -2.63 -18.39 6.90
CA PRO A 163 -1.69 -18.66 7.99
C PRO A 163 -1.02 -17.38 8.55
N ASN A 164 -0.79 -16.38 7.69
CA ASN A 164 -0.24 -15.09 8.10
C ASN A 164 -1.31 -14.04 8.43
N GLN A 165 -2.58 -14.38 8.21
CA GLN A 165 -3.76 -13.55 8.50
C GLN A 165 -3.76 -12.24 7.72
N VAL A 166 -3.32 -12.28 6.46
CA VAL A 166 -3.32 -11.16 5.52
C VAL A 166 -4.41 -11.37 4.45
N ILE A 167 -5.15 -10.31 4.16
CA ILE A 167 -6.03 -10.17 3.01
C ILE A 167 -5.52 -9.00 2.17
N LEU A 168 -5.49 -9.21 0.85
CA LEU A 168 -5.28 -8.17 -0.16
C LEU A 168 -6.52 -8.08 -1.03
N GLU A 169 -6.95 -6.87 -1.36
CA GLU A 169 -8.03 -6.62 -2.31
C GLU A 169 -7.58 -5.61 -3.37
N LEU A 170 -7.75 -5.95 -4.64
CA LEU A 170 -7.63 -5.01 -5.75
C LEU A 170 -8.96 -4.24 -5.88
N LEU A 171 -8.92 -2.91 -5.82
CA LEU A 171 -10.09 -2.04 -5.89
C LEU A 171 -10.05 -1.13 -7.13
N THR A 172 -11.22 -0.82 -7.69
CA THR A 172 -11.40 0.29 -8.64
C THR A 172 -11.36 1.64 -7.91
N PRO A 173 -11.25 2.77 -8.62
CA PRO A 173 -11.34 4.10 -8.00
C PRO A 173 -12.68 4.37 -7.30
N GLU A 174 -13.77 3.84 -7.85
CA GLU A 174 -15.11 3.93 -7.25
C GLU A 174 -15.20 3.13 -5.94
N GLU A 175 -14.65 1.91 -5.93
CA GLU A 175 -14.61 1.06 -4.73
C GLU A 175 -13.72 1.65 -3.64
N ALA A 176 -12.52 2.14 -3.99
CA ALA A 176 -11.61 2.79 -3.05
C ALA A 176 -12.22 4.06 -2.44
N ALA A 177 -12.93 4.87 -3.24
CA ALA A 177 -13.68 6.01 -2.74
C ALA A 177 -14.87 5.61 -1.85
N ALA A 178 -15.53 4.49 -2.14
CA ALA A 178 -16.63 3.96 -1.33
C ALA A 178 -16.15 3.43 0.03
N GLU A 179 -15.02 2.71 0.08
CA GLU A 179 -14.38 2.29 1.34
C GLU A 179 -14.02 3.52 2.20
N MET A 180 -13.38 4.54 1.61
CA MET A 180 -13.02 5.78 2.33
C MET A 180 -14.23 6.60 2.79
N ALA A 181 -15.39 6.45 2.17
CA ALA A 181 -16.65 7.08 2.59
C ALA A 181 -17.42 6.28 3.67
N GLY A 182 -16.93 5.08 4.05
CA GLY A 182 -17.58 4.17 4.99
C GLY A 182 -17.13 4.25 6.46
N TYR A 183 -16.12 5.07 6.78
CA TYR A 183 -15.46 5.15 8.10
C TYR A 183 -15.69 6.47 8.87
#